data_AF-A0A8T0F6E8-F1
#
_entry.id   AF-A0A8T0F6E8-F1
#
_cell.length_a   1.000
_cell.length_b   1.000
_cell.length_c   1.000
_cell.angle_alpha   90.00
_cell.angle_beta   90.00
_cell.angle_gamma   90.00
#
_symmetry.space_group_name_H-M   'P 1'
#
loop_
_entity.id
_entity.type
_entity.pdbx_description
1 polymer ?
#
loop_
_entity_poly.entity_id
_entity_poly.type
_entity_poly.pdbx_seq_one_letter_code
_entity_poly.pdbx_strand_id
1 'polypeptide(L)'
;MVIKGNTLHPGQSILQVCKNSKIISHMYPLHEPSELDLLKQQSWNYSSFPLWDVKNYFGESITFYFAFISFYTSYLWPTAIAGILQTAISMDISRCYIFFALFKMIWVTLFLEMWKRKSNELAYIMGTLKLINIPKLHPTFRGLHMDIDPVTKQRVPVYPAYRRHLKNIQINMHAS
;
A
#
# COMPACT_ATOMS: atom_id res chain seq x y z
N MET A 1 11.16 7.76 34.06
CA MET A 1 12.14 6.70 33.74
C MET A 1 13.04 7.22 32.63
N VAL A 2 14.37 7.09 32.77
CA VAL A 2 15.34 7.56 31.76
C VAL A 2 16.02 6.32 31.16
N ILE A 3 15.98 6.19 29.84
CA ILE A 3 16.69 5.13 29.12
C ILE A 3 17.78 5.79 28.27
N LYS A 4 19.04 5.56 28.62
CA LYS A 4 20.23 6.01 27.86
C LYS A 4 20.18 7.50 27.48
N GLY A 5 19.83 8.36 28.44
CA GLY A 5 19.75 9.82 28.26
C GLY A 5 18.43 10.36 27.68
N ASN A 6 17.49 9.49 27.27
CA ASN A 6 16.17 9.90 26.80
C ASN A 6 15.13 9.74 27.93
N THR A 7 14.36 10.79 28.19
CA THR A 7 13.23 10.77 29.14
C THR A 7 12.02 10.09 28.50
N LEU A 8 11.47 9.05 29.14
CA LEU A 8 10.18 8.49 28.75
C LEU A 8 9.04 9.31 29.37
N HIS A 9 8.13 9.74 28.52
CA HIS A 9 6.88 10.34 28.94
C HIS A 9 5.80 9.26 29.11
N PRO A 10 4.89 9.40 30.10
CA PRO A 10 3.78 8.47 30.28
C PRO A 10 2.88 8.45 29.04
N GLY A 11 2.59 7.24 28.53
CA GLY A 11 1.81 7.02 27.30
C GLY A 11 2.64 6.81 26.03
N GLN A 12 3.96 6.97 26.08
CA GLN A 12 4.85 6.69 24.94
C GLN A 12 5.16 5.18 24.83
N SER A 13 5.23 4.64 23.61
CA SER A 13 5.59 3.24 23.41
C SER A 13 7.06 3.00 23.74
N ILE A 14 7.32 2.07 24.67
CA ILE A 14 8.67 1.74 25.15
C ILE A 14 9.53 1.18 24.02
N LEU A 15 8.93 0.33 23.20
CA LEU A 15 9.58 -0.33 22.06
C LEU A 15 10.12 0.66 21.03
N GLN A 16 9.40 1.76 20.79
CA GLN A 16 9.83 2.86 19.92
C GLN A 16 11.05 3.58 20.48
N VAL A 17 11.08 3.84 21.78
CA VAL A 17 12.22 4.49 22.45
C VAL A 17 13.46 3.60 22.33
N CYS A 18 13.32 2.31 22.62
CA CYS A 18 14.42 1.34 22.54
C CYS A 18 15.00 1.17 21.12
N LYS A 19 14.13 1.19 20.10
CA LYS A 19 14.55 1.19 18.69
C LYS A 19 15.32 2.46 18.32
N ASN A 20 14.82 3.62 18.73
CA ASN A 20 15.46 4.91 18.43
C ASN A 20 16.78 5.12 19.18
N SER A 21 16.91 4.59 20.40
CA SER A 21 18.16 4.62 21.18
C SER A 21 19.19 3.60 20.69
N LYS A 22 18.92 2.91 19.56
CA LYS A 22 19.76 1.85 18.99
C LYS A 22 20.09 0.73 20.00
N ILE A 23 19.17 0.47 20.93
CA ILE A 23 19.27 -0.67 21.86
C ILE A 23 18.81 -1.94 21.12
N ILE A 24 17.74 -1.82 20.32
CA ILE A 24 17.23 -2.87 19.44
C ILE A 24 17.70 -2.55 18.01
N SER A 25 18.43 -3.47 17.38
CA SER A 25 18.88 -3.34 16.00
C SER A 25 17.74 -3.59 15.01
N HIS A 26 17.14 -4.79 15.07
CA HIS A 26 16.10 -5.22 14.15
C HIS A 26 15.05 -6.10 14.84
N MET A 27 13.84 -6.08 14.29
CA MET A 27 12.71 -6.90 14.74
C MET A 27 11.97 -7.38 13.50
N TYR A 28 11.97 -8.69 13.28
CA TYR A 28 11.30 -9.34 12.15
C TYR A 28 10.53 -10.55 12.67
N PRO A 29 9.35 -10.84 12.09
CA PRO A 29 8.67 -12.09 12.37
C PRO A 29 9.51 -13.26 11.81
N LEU A 30 9.54 -14.38 12.52
CA LEU A 30 10.12 -15.61 12.01
C LEU A 30 9.11 -16.32 11.11
N HIS A 31 9.57 -16.85 9.99
CA HIS A 31 8.73 -17.62 9.07
C HIS A 31 8.49 -19.03 9.60
N GLU A 32 7.25 -19.48 9.50
CA GLU A 32 6.89 -20.89 9.68
C GLU A 32 7.11 -21.64 8.35
N PRO A 33 8.02 -22.62 8.28
CA PRO A 33 8.39 -23.28 7.02
C PRO A 33 7.29 -24.19 6.48
N SER A 34 6.50 -24.81 7.39
CA SER A 34 5.44 -25.75 7.03
C SER A 34 4.33 -25.09 6.20
N GLU A 35 3.81 -23.96 6.64
CA GLU A 35 2.80 -23.18 5.89
C GLU A 35 3.36 -22.59 4.59
N LEU A 36 4.63 -22.18 4.61
CA LEU A 36 5.28 -21.62 3.43
C LEU A 36 5.41 -22.64 2.31
N ASP A 37 5.73 -23.89 2.64
CA ASP A 37 5.86 -24.94 1.64
C ASP A 37 4.51 -25.37 1.05
N LEU A 38 3.44 -25.33 1.85
CA LEU A 38 2.07 -25.51 1.34
C LEU A 38 1.69 -24.41 0.34
N LEU A 39 2.00 -23.14 0.66
CA LEU A 39 1.76 -22.00 -0.24
C LEU A 39 2.54 -22.11 -1.55
N LYS A 40 3.79 -22.60 -1.50
CA LYS A 40 4.60 -22.82 -2.71
C LYS A 40 4.06 -23.94 -3.59
N GLN A 41 3.58 -25.03 -2.98
CA GLN A 41 3.07 -26.20 -3.71
C GLN A 41 1.72 -25.93 -4.38
N GLN A 42 0.98 -24.92 -3.91
CA GLN A 42 -0.28 -24.52 -4.52
C GLN A 42 -0.09 -24.00 -5.95
N SER A 43 -1.08 -24.18 -6.83
CA SER A 43 -0.97 -23.74 -8.22
C SER A 43 -1.03 -22.21 -8.34
N TRP A 44 0.07 -21.60 -8.79
CA TRP A 44 0.21 -20.15 -9.02
C TRP A 44 -0.36 -19.72 -10.38
N ASN A 45 -1.58 -20.16 -10.70
CA ASN A 45 -2.25 -19.73 -11.92
C ASN A 45 -2.77 -18.28 -11.75
N TYR A 46 -2.38 -17.39 -12.66
CA TYR A 46 -2.77 -15.96 -12.62
C TYR A 46 -4.29 -15.74 -12.59
N SER A 47 -5.08 -16.67 -13.16
CA SER A 47 -6.54 -16.56 -13.25
C SER A 47 -7.29 -16.95 -11.97
N SER A 48 -6.74 -17.88 -11.18
CA SER A 48 -7.39 -18.42 -9.96
C SER A 48 -6.42 -18.37 -8.79
N PHE A 49 -5.79 -17.22 -8.61
CA PHE A 49 -4.80 -17.02 -7.57
C PHE A 49 -5.44 -17.10 -6.17
N PRO A 50 -4.92 -17.95 -5.26
CA PRO A 50 -5.47 -18.10 -3.92
C PRO A 50 -5.09 -16.91 -3.03
N LEU A 51 -5.89 -15.84 -3.11
CA LEU A 51 -5.65 -14.60 -2.35
C LEU A 51 -5.76 -14.77 -0.83
N TRP A 52 -6.58 -15.70 -0.38
CA TRP A 52 -6.88 -15.90 1.04
C TRP A 52 -5.72 -16.53 1.81
N ASP A 53 -5.07 -17.54 1.23
CA ASP A 53 -3.94 -18.23 1.86
C ASP A 53 -2.75 -17.27 2.01
N VAL A 54 -2.51 -16.45 0.98
CA VAL A 54 -1.50 -15.39 1.00
C VAL A 54 -1.84 -14.31 2.05
N LYS A 55 -3.13 -13.96 2.19
CA LYS A 55 -3.59 -13.00 3.21
C LYS A 55 -3.31 -13.51 4.62
N ASN A 56 -3.59 -14.78 4.90
CA ASN A 56 -3.42 -15.32 6.23
C ASN A 56 -1.95 -15.42 6.64
N TYR A 57 -1.05 -15.71 5.70
CA TYR A 57 0.38 -15.84 5.99
C TYR A 57 1.14 -14.50 5.95
N PHE A 58 0.93 -13.68 4.92
CA PHE A 58 1.70 -12.45 4.69
C PHE A 58 0.98 -11.16 5.14
N GLY A 59 -0.33 -11.25 5.44
CA GLY A 59 -1.16 -10.09 5.76
C GLY A 59 -1.70 -9.37 4.54
N GLU A 60 -2.53 -8.34 4.77
CA GLU A 60 -3.34 -7.74 3.70
C GLU A 60 -2.52 -6.91 2.71
N SER A 61 -1.45 -6.25 3.14
CA SER A 61 -0.63 -5.39 2.29
C SER A 61 0.00 -6.15 1.12
N ILE A 62 0.53 -7.34 1.41
CA ILE A 62 1.18 -8.19 0.40
C ILE A 62 0.12 -8.83 -0.50
N THR A 63 -1.02 -9.23 0.06
CA THR A 63 -2.14 -9.76 -0.73
C THR A 63 -2.70 -8.74 -1.71
N PHE A 64 -2.82 -7.46 -1.32
CA PHE A 64 -3.27 -6.41 -2.24
C PHE A 64 -2.34 -6.25 -3.45
N TYR A 65 -1.03 -6.39 -3.25
CA TYR A 65 -0.06 -6.37 -4.33
C TYR A 65 -0.27 -7.53 -5.30
N PHE A 66 -0.38 -8.76 -4.79
CA PHE A 66 -0.63 -9.92 -5.64
C PHE A 66 -2.00 -9.87 -6.34
N ALA A 67 -3.04 -9.37 -5.65
CA ALA A 67 -4.36 -9.12 -6.24
C ALA A 67 -4.32 -8.12 -7.39
N PHE A 68 -3.53 -7.05 -7.25
CA PHE A 68 -3.35 -6.07 -8.32
C PHE A 68 -2.68 -6.70 -9.55
N ILE A 69 -1.65 -7.52 -9.34
CA ILE A 69 -0.89 -8.13 -10.43
C ILE A 69 -1.72 -9.16 -11.18
N SER A 70 -2.48 -10.01 -10.48
CA SER A 70 -3.37 -10.98 -11.13
C SER A 70 -4.44 -10.25 -11.95
N PHE A 71 -5.06 -9.21 -11.38
CA PHE A 71 -6.03 -8.37 -12.08
C PHE A 71 -5.43 -7.68 -13.31
N TYR A 72 -4.23 -7.09 -13.19
CA TYR A 72 -3.52 -6.45 -14.29
C TYR A 72 -3.19 -7.42 -15.41
N THR A 73 -2.66 -8.59 -15.07
CA THR A 73 -2.31 -9.65 -16.04
C THR A 73 -3.54 -10.15 -16.79
N SER A 74 -4.67 -10.34 -16.11
CA SER A 74 -5.94 -10.70 -16.77
C SER A 74 -6.43 -9.60 -17.72
N TYR A 75 -6.28 -8.32 -17.34
CA TYR A 75 -6.74 -7.20 -18.15
C TYR A 75 -5.82 -6.83 -19.33
N LEU A 76 -4.59 -7.36 -19.34
CA LEU A 76 -3.66 -7.23 -20.47
C LEU A 76 -4.06 -8.07 -21.68
N TRP A 77 -4.75 -9.22 -21.47
CA TRP A 77 -5.13 -10.12 -22.56
C TRP A 77 -5.93 -9.42 -23.69
N PRO A 78 -6.99 -8.65 -23.39
CA PRO A 78 -7.71 -7.88 -24.42
C PRO A 78 -6.83 -6.86 -25.16
N THR A 79 -5.93 -6.20 -24.44
CA THR A 79 -5.01 -5.22 -25.05
C THR A 79 -3.97 -5.90 -25.95
N ALA A 80 -3.45 -7.05 -25.53
CA ALA A 80 -2.52 -7.84 -26.33
C ALA A 80 -3.19 -8.32 -27.62
N ILE A 81 -4.42 -8.83 -27.55
CA ILE A 81 -5.21 -9.22 -28.74
C ILE A 81 -5.42 -8.02 -29.66
N ALA A 82 -5.84 -6.87 -29.12
CA ALA A 82 -6.06 -5.66 -29.92
C ALA A 82 -4.78 -5.19 -30.63
N GLY A 83 -3.63 -5.27 -29.96
CA GLY A 83 -2.33 -4.94 -30.57
C GLY A 83 -1.92 -5.91 -31.67
N ILE A 84 -2.07 -7.22 -31.45
CA ILE A 84 -1.78 -8.24 -32.48
C ILE A 84 -2.70 -8.05 -33.69
N LEU A 85 -3.99 -7.83 -33.46
CA LEU A 85 -4.98 -7.57 -34.50
C LEU A 85 -4.61 -6.32 -35.31
N GLN A 86 -4.19 -5.24 -34.65
CA GLN A 86 -3.70 -4.03 -35.31
C GLN A 86 -2.50 -4.32 -36.21
N THR A 87 -1.53 -5.11 -35.76
CA THR A 87 -0.35 -5.46 -36.58
C THR A 87 -0.67 -6.40 -37.74
N ALA A 88 -1.68 -7.25 -37.59
CA ALA A 88 -2.09 -8.22 -38.61
C ALA A 88 -2.93 -7.59 -39.73
N ILE A 89 -3.72 -6.57 -39.40
CA ILE A 89 -4.52 -5.82 -40.36
C ILE A 89 -3.64 -4.72 -40.95
N SER A 90 -2.98 -5.00 -42.07
CA SER A 90 -2.14 -4.06 -42.85
C SER A 90 -2.95 -2.93 -43.52
N MET A 91 -3.96 -2.37 -42.87
CA MET A 91 -4.70 -1.20 -43.35
C MET A 91 -4.04 0.11 -42.90
N ASP A 92 -4.22 1.16 -43.70
CA ASP A 92 -3.58 2.49 -43.60
C ASP A 92 -3.15 2.91 -42.18
N ILE A 93 -1.83 3.06 -42.01
CA ILE A 93 -1.12 3.33 -40.75
C ILE A 93 -1.73 4.52 -39.98
N SER A 94 -2.11 5.59 -40.67
CA SER A 94 -2.56 6.83 -40.04
C SER A 94 -3.95 6.73 -39.38
N ARG A 95 -4.89 6.01 -39.99
CA ARG A 95 -6.25 5.86 -39.44
C ARG A 95 -6.25 4.89 -38.27
N CYS A 96 -5.54 3.78 -38.38
CA CYS A 96 -5.45 2.74 -37.35
C CYS A 96 -4.84 3.26 -36.04
N TYR A 97 -3.85 4.15 -36.10
CA TYR A 97 -3.22 4.71 -34.90
C TYR A 97 -4.17 5.58 -34.06
N ILE A 98 -5.02 6.40 -34.70
CA ILE A 98 -6.00 7.26 -34.00
C ILE A 98 -7.02 6.40 -33.25
N PHE A 99 -7.57 5.38 -33.92
CA PHE A 99 -8.52 4.45 -33.28
C PHE A 99 -7.86 3.67 -32.13
N PHE A 100 -6.62 3.22 -32.31
CA PHE A 100 -5.88 2.53 -31.26
C PHE A 100 -5.58 3.44 -30.06
N ALA A 101 -5.24 4.71 -30.29
CA ALA A 101 -5.01 5.68 -29.24
C ALA A 101 -6.28 5.94 -28.41
N LEU A 102 -7.44 6.09 -29.06
CA LEU A 102 -8.73 6.22 -28.38
C LEU A 102 -9.08 4.95 -27.60
N PHE A 103 -8.88 3.77 -28.19
CA PHE A 103 -9.06 2.50 -27.50
C PHE A 103 -8.17 2.39 -26.25
N LYS A 104 -6.89 2.77 -26.34
CA LYS A 104 -5.95 2.75 -25.21
C LYS A 104 -6.36 3.72 -24.11
N MET A 105 -6.84 4.92 -24.45
CA MET A 105 -7.40 5.87 -23.49
C MET A 105 -8.57 5.25 -22.72
N ILE A 106 -9.54 4.69 -23.44
CA ILE A 106 -10.72 4.03 -22.86
C ILE A 106 -10.29 2.84 -21.99
N TRP A 107 -9.36 2.02 -22.48
CA TRP A 107 -8.87 0.86 -21.74
C TRP A 107 -8.20 1.26 -20.42
N VAL A 108 -7.35 2.30 -20.42
CA VAL A 108 -6.70 2.80 -19.19
C VAL A 108 -7.74 3.32 -18.20
N THR A 109 -8.72 4.10 -18.65
CA THR A 109 -9.78 4.62 -17.77
C THR A 109 -10.62 3.50 -17.17
N LEU A 110 -11.04 2.53 -17.99
CA LEU A 110 -11.81 1.37 -17.52
C LEU A 110 -11.00 0.50 -16.56
N PHE A 111 -9.73 0.25 -16.86
CA PHE A 111 -8.83 -0.51 -15.98
C PHE A 111 -8.73 0.14 -14.60
N LEU A 112 -8.48 1.45 -14.54
CA LEU A 112 -8.34 2.18 -13.28
C LEU A 112 -9.65 2.21 -12.48
N GLU A 113 -10.79 2.43 -13.15
CA GLU A 113 -12.10 2.43 -12.49
C GLU A 113 -12.48 1.04 -11.95
N MET A 114 -12.25 0.00 -12.75
CA MET A 114 -12.51 -1.38 -12.35
C MET A 114 -11.58 -1.82 -11.21
N TRP A 115 -10.31 -1.43 -11.25
CA TRP A 115 -9.40 -1.69 -10.14
C TRP A 115 -9.84 -0.98 -8.86
N LYS A 116 -10.27 0.28 -8.92
CA LYS A 116 -10.82 0.99 -7.75
C LYS A 116 -12.01 0.25 -7.14
N ARG A 117 -12.93 -0.24 -7.99
CA ARG A 117 -14.07 -1.06 -7.53
C ARG A 117 -13.61 -2.36 -6.87
N LYS A 118 -12.71 -3.10 -7.53
CA LYS A 118 -12.21 -4.38 -7.01
C LYS A 118 -11.39 -4.21 -5.74
N SER A 119 -10.59 -3.16 -5.65
CA SER A 119 -9.79 -2.82 -4.46
C SER A 119 -10.70 -2.54 -3.25
N ASN A 120 -11.80 -1.80 -3.44
CA ASN A 120 -12.77 -1.55 -2.38
C ASN A 120 -13.50 -2.83 -1.94
N GLU A 121 -13.88 -3.69 -2.89
CA GLU A 121 -14.48 -5.00 -2.59
C GLU A 121 -13.54 -5.87 -1.76
N LEU A 122 -12.27 -5.97 -2.15
CA LEU A 122 -11.25 -6.70 -1.42
C LEU A 122 -11.01 -6.10 -0.02
N ALA A 123 -10.94 -4.77 0.11
CA ALA A 123 -10.77 -4.11 1.40
C ALA A 123 -11.95 -4.35 2.34
N TYR A 124 -13.17 -4.41 1.79
CA TYR A 124 -14.37 -4.74 2.53
C TYR A 124 -14.34 -6.18 3.03
N ILE A 125 -14.10 -7.13 2.12
CA ILE A 125 -14.04 -8.57 2.40
C ILE A 125 -12.91 -8.90 3.39
N MET A 126 -11.77 -8.22 3.27
CA MET A 126 -10.64 -8.40 4.19
C MET A 126 -10.85 -7.77 5.57
N GLY A 127 -11.85 -6.90 5.73
CA GLY A 127 -12.14 -6.18 6.98
C GLY A 127 -11.26 -4.93 7.21
N THR A 128 -10.45 -4.53 6.24
CA THR A 128 -9.47 -3.43 6.37
C THR A 128 -10.01 -2.05 6.00
N LEU A 129 -11.21 -1.97 5.42
CA LEU A 129 -11.79 -0.70 4.94
C LEU A 129 -11.86 0.39 6.01
N LYS A 130 -12.29 0.05 7.24
CA LYS A 130 -12.39 1.03 8.35
C LYS A 130 -11.04 1.37 8.98
N LEU A 131 -10.05 0.48 8.87
CA LEU A 131 -8.72 0.67 9.45
C LEU A 131 -7.91 1.77 8.75
N ILE A 132 -8.22 2.07 7.48
CA ILE A 132 -7.57 3.14 6.71
C ILE A 132 -7.85 4.52 7.33
N ASN A 133 -9.02 4.70 7.92
CA ASN A 133 -9.43 5.98 8.52
C ASN A 133 -8.83 6.21 9.91
N ILE A 134 -8.22 5.19 10.52
CA ILE A 134 -7.56 5.32 11.82
C ILE A 134 -6.12 5.75 11.57
N PRO A 135 -5.73 7.01 11.89
CA PRO A 135 -4.38 7.49 11.61
C PRO A 135 -3.37 6.71 12.47
N LYS A 136 -2.60 5.82 11.83
CA LYS A 136 -1.47 5.17 12.48
C LYS A 136 -0.32 6.17 12.58
N LEU A 137 0.07 6.53 13.79
CA LEU A 137 1.24 7.36 14.00
C LEU A 137 2.50 6.57 13.60
N HIS A 138 3.37 7.19 12.80
CA HIS A 138 4.62 6.56 12.44
C HIS A 138 5.46 6.28 13.70
N PRO A 139 6.10 5.11 13.85
CA PRO A 139 6.90 4.76 15.02
C PRO A 139 8.13 5.62 15.29
N THR A 140 8.41 6.64 14.49
CA THR A 140 9.48 7.62 14.78
C THR A 140 8.95 9.04 14.91
N PHE A 141 7.63 9.21 14.88
CA PHE A 141 7.00 10.51 14.99
C PHE A 141 7.31 11.14 16.35
N ARG A 142 7.74 12.41 16.32
CA ARG A 142 8.01 13.22 17.52
C ARG A 142 7.01 14.37 17.55
N GLY A 143 6.13 14.35 18.54
CA GLY A 143 5.25 15.48 18.86
C GLY A 143 6.01 16.57 19.61
N LEU A 144 5.49 17.78 19.57
CA LEU A 144 6.02 18.91 20.35
C LEU A 144 5.54 18.85 21.81
N HIS A 145 4.34 18.32 22.01
CA HIS A 145 3.73 18.04 23.32
C HIS A 145 2.85 16.79 23.20
N MET A 146 2.46 16.23 24.34
CA MET A 146 1.46 15.15 24.42
C MET A 146 0.08 15.78 24.60
N ASP A 147 -0.89 15.38 23.79
CA ASP A 147 -2.29 15.82 23.90
C ASP A 147 -3.23 14.61 23.85
N ILE A 148 -4.49 14.82 24.24
CA ILE A 148 -5.52 13.77 24.23
C ILE A 148 -6.24 13.83 22.89
N ASP A 149 -6.19 12.73 22.13
CA ASP A 149 -6.93 12.63 20.87
C ASP A 149 -8.46 12.66 21.15
N PRO A 150 -9.23 13.56 20.50
CA PRO A 150 -10.67 13.68 20.73
C PRO A 150 -11.44 12.40 20.39
N VAL A 151 -10.95 11.60 19.45
CA VAL A 151 -11.63 10.39 18.95
C VAL A 151 -11.25 9.17 19.79
N THR A 152 -9.95 8.90 19.96
CA THR A 152 -9.48 7.70 20.65
C THR A 152 -9.39 7.86 22.17
N LYS A 153 -9.43 9.11 22.68
CA LYS A 153 -9.19 9.47 24.09
C LYS A 153 -7.84 9.02 24.64
N GLN A 154 -6.92 8.62 23.77
CA GLN A 154 -5.56 8.23 24.16
C GLN A 154 -4.66 9.46 24.19
N ARG A 155 -3.69 9.47 25.12
CA ARG A 155 -2.62 10.47 25.12
C ARG A 155 -1.61 10.13 24.02
N VAL A 156 -1.51 10.98 23.01
CA VAL A 156 -0.64 10.80 21.85
C VAL A 156 0.25 12.04 21.64
N PRO A 157 1.45 11.88 21.07
CA PRO A 157 2.28 13.01 20.72
C PRO A 157 1.66 13.79 19.55
N VAL A 158 1.46 15.09 19.72
CA VAL A 158 0.83 15.97 18.72
C VAL A 158 1.85 16.97 18.14
N TYR A 159 1.75 17.20 16.84
CA TYR A 159 2.50 18.24 16.14
C TYR A 159 1.54 19.15 15.37
N PRO A 160 1.54 20.48 15.61
CA PRO A 160 0.59 21.40 14.99
C PRO A 160 0.63 21.38 13.46
N ALA A 161 -0.54 21.39 12.83
CA ALA A 161 -0.67 21.31 11.37
C ALA A 161 0.00 22.50 10.65
N TYR A 162 -0.16 23.74 11.17
CA TYR A 162 0.44 24.93 10.56
C TYR A 162 1.96 24.85 10.50
N ARG A 163 2.62 24.35 11.56
CA ARG A 163 4.08 24.15 11.56
C ARG A 163 4.52 23.07 10.58
N ARG A 164 3.72 22.01 10.43
CA ARG A 164 4.01 20.93 9.48
C ARG A 164 3.93 21.46 8.05
N HIS A 165 2.90 22.23 7.76
CA HIS A 165 2.69 22.83 6.45
C HIS A 165 3.80 23.83 6.10
N LEU A 166 4.15 24.74 7.01
CA LEU A 166 5.25 25.69 6.83
C LEU A 166 6.59 24.97 6.58
N LYS A 167 6.89 23.92 7.36
CA LYS A 167 8.11 23.13 7.17
C LYS A 167 8.16 22.46 5.79
N ASN A 168 7.03 21.93 5.31
CA ASN A 168 6.96 21.33 3.97
C ASN A 168 7.20 22.37 2.87
N ILE A 169 6.59 23.56 2.99
CA ILE A 169 6.80 24.66 2.03
C ILE A 169 8.27 25.08 2.01
N GLN A 170 8.88 25.26 3.19
CA GLN A 170 10.28 25.65 3.30
C GLN A 170 11.23 24.64 2.65
N ILE A 171 11.01 23.34 2.88
CA ILE A 171 11.84 22.28 2.27
C ILE A 171 11.71 22.28 0.74
N ASN A 172 10.49 22.43 0.22
CA ASN A 172 10.26 22.46 -1.23
C ASN A 172 10.89 23.68 -1.90
N MET A 173 10.92 24.85 -1.23
CA MET A 173 11.58 26.05 -1.76
C MET A 173 13.10 25.94 -1.85
N HIS A 174 13.75 25.13 -1.00
CA HIS A 174 15.20 24.90 -1.05
C HIS A 174 15.61 23.76 -2.00
N ALA A 175 14.67 22.93 -2.44
CA ALA A 175 14.91 21.79 -3.34
C ALA A 175 14.65 22.13 -4.83
N SER A 176 14.18 23.36 -5.10
CA SER A 176 13.95 23.92 -6.45
C SER A 176 15.11 24.81 -6.84
#